data_AF-A0A8I1N593-F1
#
_entry.id   AF-A0A8I1N593-F1
#
_cell.length_a   1.000
_cell.length_b   1.000
_cell.length_c   1.000
_cell.angle_alpha   90.00
_cell.angle_beta   90.00
_cell.angle_gamma   90.00
#
_symmetry.space_group_name_H-M   'P 1'
#
loop_
_entity.id
_entity.type
_entity.pdbx_description
1 polymer ?
#
loop_
_entity_poly.entity_id
_entity_poly.type
_entity_poly.pdbx_seq_one_letter_code
_entity_poly.pdbx_strand_id
1 'polypeptide(L)'
;MATWKASRASSNDSCWAAFREAGVSLAEIPVVHDPDDPDQQTLLVRYPSVSTDVDEYVKPTVKIEAGAKSALDPHRSATIQPYVADDMPAANLVVPDVVTIDAERTFWDKVVILHGLRRWHDNRGVLRQHGHRVSRHYYDIYKLTRSPVGQQAATDHALALDCARHALMFFNSADLDLRHARPGSFAITPTPGMVDALRRDYQAMTGMIFGEVPDFAEVLDATRQLEQVINQGIP
;
A
#
# COMPACT_ATOMS: atom_id res chain seq x y z
N MET A 1 3.46 21.20 -12.54
CA MET A 1 3.35 19.93 -13.28
C MET A 1 4.73 19.59 -13.80
N ALA A 2 5.50 18.76 -13.10
CA ALA A 2 6.81 18.32 -13.58
C ALA A 2 6.58 17.37 -14.77
N THR A 3 7.09 17.73 -15.94
CA THR A 3 6.91 16.97 -17.18
C THR A 3 7.93 15.82 -17.23
N TRP A 4 7.46 14.59 -16.99
CA TRP A 4 8.27 13.36 -17.03
C TRP A 4 8.95 13.07 -18.38
N LYS A 5 8.65 13.84 -19.44
CA LYS A 5 9.22 13.63 -20.78
C LYS A 5 10.75 13.79 -20.84
N ALA A 6 11.32 14.75 -20.11
CA ALA A 6 12.79 14.89 -20.01
C ALA A 6 13.42 13.80 -19.13
N SER A 7 12.65 13.25 -18.17
CA SER A 7 13.13 12.20 -17.26
C SER A 7 13.09 10.79 -17.82
N ARG A 8 12.27 10.48 -18.84
CA ARG A 8 12.09 9.10 -19.29
C ARG A 8 13.31 8.53 -20.03
N ALA A 9 13.97 9.34 -20.86
CA ALA A 9 15.19 8.93 -21.54
C ALA A 9 16.30 8.67 -20.51
N SER A 10 16.50 9.60 -19.57
CA SER A 10 17.48 9.44 -18.50
C SER A 10 17.15 8.27 -17.55
N SER A 11 15.88 8.01 -17.25
CA SER A 11 15.45 6.87 -16.44
C SER A 11 15.68 5.55 -17.15
N ASN A 12 15.40 5.47 -18.46
CA ASN A 12 15.72 4.27 -19.24
C ASN A 12 17.23 4.05 -19.30
N ASP A 13 18.02 5.08 -19.58
CA ASP A 13 19.49 4.97 -19.63
C ASP A 13 20.07 4.49 -18.29
N SER A 14 19.53 5.00 -17.18
CA SER A 14 19.92 4.58 -15.83
C SER A 14 19.54 3.12 -15.56
N CYS A 15 18.33 2.70 -15.89
CA CYS A 15 17.92 1.30 -15.77
C CYS A 15 18.78 0.38 -16.64
N TRP A 16 19.04 0.76 -17.90
CA TRP A 16 19.93 0.01 -18.80
C TRP A 16 21.36 -0.10 -18.27
N ALA A 17 21.89 0.97 -17.67
CA ALA A 17 23.19 0.93 -17.02
C ALA A 17 23.20 -0.05 -15.84
N ALA A 18 22.21 0.03 -14.95
CA ALA A 18 22.11 -0.83 -13.77
C ALA A 18 21.99 -2.32 -14.15
N PHE A 19 21.14 -2.68 -15.12
CA PHE A 19 21.03 -4.08 -15.55
C PHE A 19 22.31 -4.59 -16.22
N ARG A 20 22.99 -3.76 -17.03
CA ARG A 20 24.27 -4.14 -17.64
C ARG A 20 25.37 -4.35 -16.60
N GLU A 21 25.45 -3.49 -15.59
CA GLU A 21 26.38 -3.65 -14.46
C GLU A 21 26.11 -4.95 -13.70
N ALA A 22 24.84 -5.32 -13.54
CA ALA A 22 24.42 -6.59 -12.97
C ALA A 22 24.60 -7.81 -13.91
N GLY A 23 25.14 -7.63 -15.13
CA GLY A 23 25.33 -8.70 -16.11
C GLY A 23 24.04 -9.22 -16.75
N VAL A 24 22.95 -8.44 -16.67
CA VAL A 24 21.63 -8.80 -17.17
C VAL A 24 21.33 -8.06 -18.48
N SER A 25 20.96 -8.80 -19.52
CA SER A 25 20.47 -8.22 -20.77
C SER A 25 18.95 -8.10 -20.73
N LEU A 26 18.41 -6.92 -21.04
CA LEU A 26 16.97 -6.76 -21.24
C LEU A 26 16.62 -6.91 -22.73
N ALA A 27 15.46 -7.51 -23.01
CA ALA A 27 14.92 -7.64 -24.36
C ALA A 27 14.05 -6.44 -24.79
N GLU A 28 13.49 -5.71 -23.82
CA GLU A 28 12.56 -4.62 -24.03
C GLU A 28 12.97 -3.37 -23.23
N ILE A 29 12.36 -2.23 -23.57
CA ILE A 29 12.51 -0.98 -22.82
C ILE A 29 12.04 -1.19 -21.38
N PRO A 30 12.89 -0.98 -20.36
CA PRO A 30 12.55 -1.29 -18.98
C PRO A 30 11.52 -0.32 -18.38
N VAL A 31 11.50 0.95 -18.79
CA VAL A 31 10.62 1.97 -18.20
C VAL A 31 9.54 2.42 -19.20
N VAL A 32 8.29 2.10 -18.85
CA VAL A 32 7.10 2.48 -19.61
C VAL A 32 6.10 3.23 -18.72
N HIS A 33 5.22 4.03 -19.33
CA HIS A 33 4.07 4.57 -18.60
C HIS A 33 3.04 3.48 -18.36
N ASP A 34 2.31 3.57 -17.25
CA ASP A 34 1.14 2.73 -17.04
C ASP A 34 0.00 3.19 -17.97
N PRO A 35 -0.47 2.35 -18.92
CA PRO A 35 -1.56 2.72 -19.82
C PRO A 35 -2.89 2.90 -19.08
N ASP A 36 -3.02 2.32 -17.88
CA ASP A 36 -4.24 2.38 -17.06
C ASP A 36 -4.28 3.62 -16.14
N ASP A 37 -3.24 4.46 -16.17
CA ASP A 37 -3.18 5.72 -15.42
C ASP A 37 -3.45 6.94 -16.32
N PRO A 38 -4.69 7.48 -16.33
CA PRO A 38 -5.04 8.62 -17.16
C PRO A 38 -4.30 9.91 -16.76
N ASP A 39 -3.82 10.01 -15.51
CA ASP A 39 -3.09 11.18 -15.02
C ASP A 39 -1.61 11.15 -15.43
N GLN A 40 -1.13 10.03 -16.01
CA GLN A 40 0.26 9.81 -16.44
C GLN A 40 1.28 10.03 -15.32
N GLN A 41 0.91 9.69 -14.08
CA GLN A 41 1.73 9.83 -12.86
C GLN A 41 2.41 8.52 -12.47
N THR A 42 2.20 7.46 -13.25
CA THR A 42 2.70 6.12 -12.98
C THR A 42 3.71 5.68 -14.01
N LEU A 43 4.84 5.17 -13.52
CA LEU A 43 5.85 4.44 -14.29
C LEU A 43 5.84 2.96 -13.90
N LEU A 44 6.02 2.11 -14.91
CA LEU A 44 6.24 0.68 -14.76
C LEU A 44 7.69 0.38 -15.14
N VAL A 45 8.46 -0.11 -14.18
CA VAL A 45 9.83 -0.59 -14.37
C VAL A 45 9.80 -2.11 -14.46
N ARG A 46 9.91 -2.64 -15.68
CA ARG A 46 9.93 -4.08 -15.97
C ARG A 46 11.31 -4.65 -15.72
N TYR A 47 11.35 -5.86 -15.17
CA TYR A 47 12.59 -6.59 -14.93
C TYR A 47 12.42 -8.06 -15.36
N PRO A 48 13.50 -8.75 -15.76
CA PRO A 48 13.42 -10.16 -16.08
C PRO A 48 13.19 -10.97 -14.80
N SER A 49 12.29 -11.93 -14.86
CA SER A 49 12.05 -12.88 -13.77
C SER A 49 12.88 -14.14 -13.99
N VAL A 50 13.49 -14.65 -12.92
CA VAL A 50 14.08 -16.00 -12.88
C VAL A 50 13.06 -17.06 -12.47
N SER A 51 11.89 -16.65 -11.97
CA SER A 51 10.76 -17.54 -11.70
C SER A 51 10.01 -17.84 -12.97
N THR A 52 9.77 -19.13 -13.23
CA THR A 52 8.92 -19.63 -14.32
C THR A 52 7.43 -19.60 -13.97
N ASP A 53 7.10 -19.41 -12.69
CA ASP A 53 5.72 -19.35 -12.23
C ASP A 53 5.16 -17.97 -12.54
N VAL A 54 4.18 -17.93 -13.44
CA VAL A 54 3.43 -16.70 -13.73
C VAL A 54 2.44 -16.47 -12.60
N ASP A 55 2.87 -15.71 -11.59
CA ASP A 55 1.97 -15.21 -10.56
C ASP A 55 1.21 -13.99 -11.11
N GLU A 56 -0.10 -14.13 -11.34
CA GLU A 56 -0.94 -13.02 -11.79
C GLU A 56 -0.99 -11.86 -10.76
N TYR A 57 -0.74 -12.17 -9.48
CA TYR A 57 -0.70 -11.21 -8.38
C TYR A 57 0.65 -10.48 -8.30
N VAL A 58 1.76 -11.18 -8.55
CA VAL A 58 3.14 -10.65 -8.51
C VAL A 58 3.77 -10.63 -9.90
N LYS A 59 3.49 -9.55 -10.64
CA LYS A 59 4.12 -9.32 -11.95
C LYS A 59 5.57 -8.87 -11.79
N PRO A 60 6.48 -9.22 -12.72
CA PRO A 60 7.88 -8.80 -12.70
C PRO A 60 8.02 -7.33 -13.15
N THR A 61 7.40 -6.44 -12.39
CA THR A 61 7.30 -5.02 -12.66
C THR A 61 7.20 -4.25 -11.35
N VAL A 62 8.07 -3.26 -11.17
CA VAL A 62 7.93 -2.27 -10.10
C VAL A 62 7.05 -1.13 -10.60
N LYS A 63 5.92 -0.91 -9.92
CA LYS A 63 5.03 0.23 -10.18
C LYS A 63 5.46 1.41 -9.30
N ILE A 64 5.80 2.54 -9.92
CA ILE A 64 6.17 3.78 -9.23
C ILE A 64 5.07 4.81 -9.50
N GLU A 65 4.37 5.22 -8.45
CA GLU A 65 3.30 6.21 -8.51
C GLU A 65 3.80 7.52 -7.88
N ALA A 66 3.83 8.62 -8.66
CA ALA A 66 4.38 9.90 -8.23
C ALA A 66 3.34 11.02 -8.35
N GLY A 67 2.26 10.88 -7.58
CA GLY A 67 1.16 11.84 -7.55
C GLY A 67 1.33 12.94 -6.50
N ALA A 68 0.85 14.15 -6.80
CA ALA A 68 0.87 15.29 -5.88
C ALA A 68 -0.14 15.20 -4.73
N LYS A 69 -0.89 14.10 -4.64
CA LYS A 69 -1.97 13.87 -3.66
C LYS A 69 -1.49 13.07 -2.44
N SER A 70 -0.22 12.68 -2.40
CA SER A 70 0.34 11.91 -1.28
C SER A 70 0.67 12.86 -0.12
N ALA A 71 0.22 12.52 1.09
CA ALA A 71 0.69 13.18 2.29
C ALA A 71 2.14 12.75 2.54
N LEU A 72 2.98 13.72 2.90
CA LEU A 72 4.38 13.48 3.24
C LEU A 72 4.66 13.69 4.72
N ASP A 73 3.67 14.05 5.55
CA ASP A 73 3.89 14.36 6.95
C ASP A 73 2.99 13.53 7.88
N PRO A 74 3.51 13.11 9.05
CA PRO A 74 4.92 13.17 9.44
C PRO A 74 5.79 12.17 8.65
N HIS A 75 7.06 12.53 8.43
CA HIS A 75 8.06 11.71 7.76
C HIS A 75 9.38 11.67 8.51
N ARG A 76 10.20 10.69 8.12
CA ARG A 76 11.58 10.53 8.57
C ARG A 76 12.48 10.11 7.41
N SER A 77 13.76 10.43 7.55
CA SER A 77 14.82 9.83 6.74
C SER A 77 15.06 8.39 7.20
N ALA A 78 15.10 7.45 6.26
CA ALA A 78 15.36 6.04 6.51
C ALA A 78 16.46 5.53 5.58
N THR A 79 17.26 4.59 6.08
CA THR A 79 18.18 3.80 5.26
C THR A 79 17.49 2.50 4.87
N ILE A 80 17.45 2.19 3.57
CA ILE A 80 16.86 0.97 3.04
C ILE A 80 17.98 0.01 2.64
N GLN A 81 17.89 -1.23 3.14
CA GLN A 81 18.74 -2.34 2.71
C GLN A 81 17.83 -3.49 2.26
N PRO A 82 17.93 -3.95 1.01
CA PRO A 82 17.17 -5.11 0.54
C PRO A 82 17.72 -6.39 1.18
N TYR A 83 16.87 -7.39 1.42
CA TYR A 83 17.28 -8.66 2.04
C TYR A 83 18.41 -9.37 1.26
N VAL A 84 18.41 -9.26 -0.07
CA VAL A 84 19.46 -9.87 -0.93
C VAL A 84 20.85 -9.28 -0.68
N ALA A 85 20.97 -8.13 0.00
CA ALA A 85 22.26 -7.57 0.38
C ALA A 85 23.05 -8.51 1.30
N ASP A 86 22.37 -9.31 2.13
CA ASP A 86 23.01 -10.28 3.02
C ASP A 86 23.70 -11.42 2.24
N ASP A 87 23.17 -11.75 1.06
CA ASP A 87 23.71 -12.78 0.15
C ASP A 87 24.69 -12.19 -0.89
N MET A 88 24.75 -10.86 -1.02
CA MET A 88 25.60 -10.15 -1.98
C MET A 88 26.53 -9.13 -1.30
N PRO A 89 27.42 -9.56 -0.38
CA PRO A 89 28.23 -8.65 0.43
C PRO A 89 29.21 -7.79 -0.39
N ALA A 90 29.52 -8.20 -1.63
CA ALA A 90 30.35 -7.41 -2.54
C ALA A 90 29.58 -6.28 -3.25
N ALA A 91 28.25 -6.32 -3.27
CA ALA A 91 27.40 -5.28 -3.84
C ALA A 91 26.94 -4.32 -2.73
N ASN A 92 27.25 -3.03 -2.87
CA ASN A 92 26.69 -2.02 -1.97
C ASN A 92 25.25 -1.69 -2.41
N LEU A 93 24.27 -2.38 -1.82
CA LEU A 93 22.84 -2.20 -2.11
C LEU A 93 22.12 -1.31 -1.09
N VAL A 94 22.85 -0.69 -0.17
CA VAL A 94 22.29 0.20 0.86
C VAL A 94 21.94 1.55 0.24
N VAL A 95 20.72 2.00 0.46
CA VAL A 95 20.21 3.29 0.00
C VAL A 95 19.92 4.17 1.22
N PRO A 96 20.82 5.11 1.58
CA PRO A 96 20.59 6.04 2.67
C PRO A 96 19.62 7.17 2.25
N ASP A 97 19.18 7.94 3.24
CA ASP A 97 18.44 9.20 3.06
C ASP A 97 17.13 9.11 2.26
N VAL A 98 16.45 7.96 2.35
CA VAL A 98 15.13 7.79 1.75
C VAL A 98 14.08 8.41 2.66
N VAL A 99 13.38 9.44 2.17
CA VAL A 99 12.26 10.04 2.89
C VAL A 99 11.08 9.06 2.89
N THR A 100 10.67 8.64 4.08
CA THR A 100 9.55 7.72 4.29
C THR A 100 8.53 8.37 5.23
N ILE A 101 7.23 8.18 4.96
CA ILE A 101 6.20 8.55 5.93
C ILE A 101 6.33 7.69 7.18
N ASP A 102 5.97 8.27 8.32
CA ASP A 102 5.99 7.52 9.57
C ASP A 102 4.97 6.38 9.57
N ALA A 103 5.23 5.36 10.38
CA ALA A 103 4.39 4.17 10.43
C ALA A 103 3.04 4.49 11.10
N GLU A 104 3.00 5.47 12.00
CA GLU A 104 1.81 6.03 12.63
C GLU A 104 0.88 6.69 11.61
N ARG A 105 1.47 7.44 10.65
CA ARG A 105 0.74 8.00 9.51
C ARG A 105 0.18 6.89 8.63
N THR A 106 1.03 5.93 8.28
CA THR A 106 0.64 4.75 7.48
C THR A 106 -0.52 4.00 8.14
N PHE A 107 -0.49 3.82 9.46
CA PHE A 107 -1.56 3.19 10.21
C PHE A 107 -2.91 3.89 10.01
N TRP A 108 -2.96 5.21 10.21
CA TRP A 108 -4.21 5.96 10.06
C TRP A 108 -4.66 6.05 8.60
N ASP A 109 -3.75 6.20 7.64
CA ASP A 109 -4.10 6.14 6.22
C ASP A 109 -4.72 4.77 5.86
N LYS A 110 -4.24 3.66 6.43
CA LYS A 110 -4.84 2.33 6.24
C LYS A 110 -6.23 2.23 6.87
N VAL A 111 -6.43 2.77 8.07
CA VAL A 111 -7.76 2.83 8.70
C VAL A 111 -8.74 3.62 7.84
N VAL A 112 -8.33 4.78 7.31
CA VAL A 112 -9.18 5.62 6.44
C VAL A 112 -9.47 4.93 5.10
N ILE A 113 -8.50 4.24 4.51
CA ILE A 113 -8.70 3.42 3.30
C ILE A 113 -9.73 2.32 3.57
N LEU A 114 -9.59 1.56 4.66
CA LEU A 114 -10.55 0.52 5.03
C LEU A 114 -11.94 1.10 5.29
N HIS A 115 -12.05 2.26 5.94
CA HIS A 115 -13.31 2.98 6.11
C HIS A 115 -13.98 3.22 4.77
N GLY A 116 -13.25 3.83 3.83
CA GLY A 116 -13.76 4.12 2.50
C GLY A 116 -14.21 2.86 1.75
N LEU A 117 -13.42 1.78 1.80
CA LEU A 117 -13.74 0.52 1.12
C LEU A 117 -14.97 -0.17 1.70
N ARG A 118 -15.12 -0.12 3.03
CA ARG A 118 -16.28 -0.66 3.73
C ARG A 118 -17.54 0.17 3.44
N ARG A 119 -17.44 1.50 3.44
CA ARG A 119 -18.55 2.40 3.06
C ARG A 119 -18.93 2.28 1.59
N TRP A 120 -17.95 2.09 0.72
CA TRP A 120 -18.21 1.79 -0.69
C TRP A 120 -19.10 0.55 -0.82
N HIS A 121 -18.76 -0.52 -0.09
CA HIS A 121 -19.56 -1.73 -0.11
C HIS A 121 -20.98 -1.50 0.44
N ASP A 122 -21.15 -0.77 1.54
CA ASP A 122 -22.48 -0.42 2.06
C ASP A 122 -23.34 0.31 1.03
N ASN A 123 -22.73 1.25 0.30
CA ASN A 123 -23.44 2.13 -0.63
C ASN A 123 -23.68 1.49 -2.00
N ARG A 124 -22.80 0.59 -2.45
CA ARG A 124 -22.83 -0.01 -3.80
C ARG A 124 -23.20 -1.49 -3.84
N GLY A 125 -23.16 -2.18 -2.69
CA GLY A 125 -23.40 -3.63 -2.60
C GLY A 125 -22.31 -4.49 -3.26
N VAL A 126 -21.18 -3.91 -3.63
CA VAL A 126 -20.06 -4.60 -4.30
C VAL A 126 -18.73 -4.09 -3.76
N LEU A 127 -17.71 -4.96 -3.73
CA LEU A 127 -16.35 -4.53 -3.43
C LEU A 127 -15.80 -3.66 -4.56
N ARG A 128 -15.08 -2.60 -4.18
CA ARG A 128 -14.33 -1.79 -5.15
C ARG A 128 -13.30 -2.67 -5.88
N GLN A 129 -13.16 -2.48 -7.19
CA GLN A 129 -12.29 -3.30 -8.05
C GLN A 129 -12.54 -4.81 -7.91
N HIS A 130 -13.78 -5.23 -7.63
CA HIS A 130 -14.17 -6.62 -7.42
C HIS A 130 -13.40 -7.33 -6.28
N GLY A 131 -12.86 -6.56 -5.34
CA GLY A 131 -12.10 -7.09 -4.20
C GLY A 131 -10.62 -7.33 -4.47
N HIS A 132 -10.14 -7.10 -5.69
CA HIS A 132 -8.74 -7.30 -6.05
C HIS A 132 -7.83 -6.33 -5.27
N ARG A 133 -6.82 -6.90 -4.60
CA ARG A 133 -5.83 -6.22 -3.74
C ARG A 133 -6.44 -5.42 -2.59
N VAL A 134 -7.64 -5.79 -2.15
CA VAL A 134 -8.31 -5.17 -1.00
C VAL A 134 -7.85 -5.83 0.30
N SER A 135 -7.66 -7.15 0.31
CA SER A 135 -7.28 -7.92 1.52
C SER A 135 -5.95 -7.49 2.12
N ARG A 136 -5.00 -7.00 1.30
CA ARG A 136 -3.70 -6.49 1.76
C ARG A 136 -3.82 -5.37 2.80
N HIS A 137 -4.86 -4.54 2.69
CA HIS A 137 -5.08 -3.45 3.66
C HIS A 137 -5.47 -3.99 5.04
N TYR A 138 -6.21 -5.11 5.09
CA TYR A 138 -6.51 -5.81 6.32
C TYR A 138 -5.28 -6.49 6.91
N TYR A 139 -4.45 -7.11 6.06
CA TYR A 139 -3.17 -7.68 6.49
C TYR A 139 -2.22 -6.61 7.06
N ASP A 140 -2.12 -5.45 6.42
CA ASP A 140 -1.32 -4.32 6.92
C ASP A 140 -1.80 -3.88 8.31
N ILE A 141 -3.11 -3.78 8.52
CA ILE A 141 -3.69 -3.47 9.84
C ILE A 141 -3.36 -4.56 10.86
N TYR A 142 -3.49 -5.84 10.49
CA TYR A 142 -3.11 -6.96 11.37
C TYR A 142 -1.64 -6.85 11.80
N LYS A 143 -0.72 -6.51 10.90
CA LYS A 143 0.70 -6.32 11.22
C LYS A 143 0.94 -5.07 12.09
N LEU A 144 0.34 -3.95 11.74
CA LEU A 144 0.56 -2.68 12.43
C LEU A 144 -0.02 -2.71 13.86
N THR A 145 -1.23 -3.21 14.05
CA THR A 145 -1.88 -3.30 15.39
C THR A 145 -1.12 -4.18 16.38
N ARG A 146 -0.35 -5.14 15.87
CA ARG A 146 0.51 -6.04 16.68
C ARG A 146 1.91 -5.48 16.90
N SER A 147 2.20 -4.29 16.37
CA SER A 147 3.47 -3.59 16.59
C SER A 147 3.31 -2.50 17.66
N PRO A 148 4.38 -2.15 18.40
CA PRO A 148 4.35 -1.04 19.35
C PRO A 148 3.92 0.28 18.72
N VAL A 149 4.35 0.53 17.48
CA VAL A 149 4.02 1.76 16.75
C VAL A 149 2.53 1.87 16.42
N GLY A 150 1.87 0.78 16.03
CA GLY A 150 0.42 0.80 15.79
C GLY A 150 -0.40 0.91 17.08
N GLN A 151 0.08 0.33 18.19
CA GLN A 151 -0.56 0.50 19.50
C GLN A 151 -0.52 1.95 19.97
N GLN A 152 0.61 2.62 19.77
CA GLN A 152 0.74 4.06 20.05
C GLN A 152 -0.14 4.89 19.10
N ALA A 153 -0.05 4.64 17.79
CA ALA A 153 -0.81 5.35 16.77
C ALA A 153 -2.33 5.31 17.02
N ALA A 154 -2.87 4.16 17.45
CA ALA A 154 -4.29 3.99 17.72
C ALA A 154 -4.86 4.98 18.76
N THR A 155 -4.00 5.55 19.62
CA THR A 155 -4.39 6.56 20.63
C THR A 155 -4.25 8.00 20.14
N ASP A 156 -3.58 8.23 19.00
CA ASP A 156 -3.40 9.55 18.41
C ASP A 156 -4.58 9.96 17.52
N HIS A 157 -5.65 10.40 18.17
CA HIS A 157 -6.85 10.87 17.48
C HIS A 157 -6.62 12.15 16.65
N ALA A 158 -5.60 12.95 16.97
CA ALA A 158 -5.29 14.15 16.19
C ALA A 158 -4.73 13.76 14.81
N LEU A 159 -3.81 12.79 14.77
CA LEU A 159 -3.30 12.24 13.52
C LEU A 159 -4.40 11.52 12.73
N ALA A 160 -5.30 10.80 13.40
CA ALA A 160 -6.47 10.19 12.76
C ALA A 160 -7.31 11.22 11.98
N LEU A 161 -7.63 12.35 12.62
CA LEU A 161 -8.41 13.44 12.03
C LEU A 161 -7.65 14.13 10.89
N ASP A 162 -6.33 14.30 11.01
CA ASP A 162 -5.50 14.84 9.94
C ASP A 162 -5.54 13.94 8.69
N CYS A 163 -5.33 12.64 8.85
CA CYS A 163 -5.37 11.66 7.76
C CYS A 163 -6.74 11.66 7.07
N ALA A 164 -7.82 11.66 7.85
CA ALA A 164 -9.18 11.70 7.33
C ALA A 164 -9.45 12.99 6.53
N ARG A 165 -9.02 14.14 7.05
CA ARG A 165 -9.15 15.44 6.36
C ARG A 165 -8.36 15.47 5.05
N HIS A 166 -7.13 14.96 5.07
CA HIS A 166 -6.32 14.86 3.86
C HIS A 166 -6.99 13.95 2.82
N ALA A 167 -7.49 12.78 3.24
CA ALA A 167 -8.18 11.86 2.35
C ALA A 167 -9.48 12.47 1.77
N LEU A 168 -10.23 13.19 2.61
CA LEU A 168 -11.43 13.93 2.21
C LEU A 168 -11.15 15.02 1.17
N MET A 169 -9.97 15.66 1.23
CA MET A 169 -9.61 16.71 0.28
C MET A 169 -9.24 16.15 -1.11
N PHE A 170 -8.52 15.03 -1.16
CA PHE A 170 -7.92 14.55 -2.41
C PHE A 170 -8.59 13.31 -3.04
N PHE A 171 -9.32 12.53 -2.25
CA PHE A 171 -9.83 11.22 -2.68
C PHE A 171 -11.33 11.01 -2.41
N ASN A 172 -12.05 12.06 -2.02
CA ASN A 172 -13.45 11.94 -1.62
C ASN A 172 -14.39 11.57 -2.77
N SER A 173 -15.34 10.70 -2.45
CA SER A 173 -16.57 10.47 -3.21
C SER A 173 -17.71 10.19 -2.24
N ALA A 174 -18.96 10.38 -2.68
CA ALA A 174 -20.12 10.09 -1.84
C ALA A 174 -20.12 8.63 -1.33
N ASP A 175 -19.60 7.70 -2.15
CA ASP A 175 -19.57 6.28 -1.83
C ASP A 175 -18.56 5.91 -0.74
N LEU A 176 -17.47 6.67 -0.60
CA LEU A 176 -16.42 6.42 0.39
C LEU A 176 -16.78 6.99 1.77
N ASP A 177 -17.72 7.93 1.83
CA ASP A 177 -18.21 8.57 3.07
C ASP A 177 -17.10 9.04 4.03
N LEU A 178 -16.02 9.60 3.48
CA LEU A 178 -14.84 10.01 4.26
C LEU A 178 -15.13 11.11 5.30
N ARG A 179 -16.28 11.79 5.20
CA ARG A 179 -16.75 12.76 6.21
C ARG A 179 -17.02 12.11 7.58
N HIS A 180 -17.30 10.81 7.60
CA HIS A 180 -17.52 10.04 8.82
C HIS A 180 -16.32 9.18 9.21
N ALA A 181 -15.19 9.27 8.50
CA ALA A 181 -13.93 8.65 8.88
C ALA A 181 -13.28 9.43 10.03
N ARG A 182 -13.83 9.29 11.24
CA ARG A 182 -13.35 9.99 12.44
C ARG A 182 -13.47 9.07 13.66
N PRO A 183 -12.69 9.33 14.72
CA PRO A 183 -12.82 8.60 15.97
C PRO A 183 -14.28 8.52 16.44
N GLY A 184 -14.72 7.33 16.84
CA GLY A 184 -16.11 7.03 17.21
C GLY A 184 -17.01 6.58 16.06
N SER A 185 -16.62 6.75 14.80
CA SER A 185 -17.43 6.35 13.64
C SER A 185 -16.66 5.68 12.50
N PHE A 186 -15.44 5.19 12.75
CA PHE A 186 -14.73 4.39 11.76
C PHE A 186 -15.47 3.07 11.51
N ALA A 187 -15.68 2.69 10.25
CA ALA A 187 -16.27 1.40 9.89
C ALA A 187 -15.25 0.61 9.06
N ILE A 188 -14.48 -0.29 9.66
CA ILE A 188 -13.36 -0.98 8.98
C ILE A 188 -13.54 -2.50 8.92
N THR A 189 -14.41 -3.06 9.76
CA THR A 189 -14.75 -4.48 9.79
C THR A 189 -15.57 -4.83 8.55
N PRO A 190 -15.20 -5.87 7.78
CA PRO A 190 -15.97 -6.24 6.60
C PRO A 190 -17.40 -6.67 6.97
N THR A 191 -18.35 -6.39 6.09
CA THR A 191 -19.68 -7.03 6.17
C THR A 191 -19.58 -8.51 5.80
N PRO A 192 -20.57 -9.35 6.16
CA PRO A 192 -20.63 -10.74 5.70
C PRO A 192 -20.50 -10.90 4.18
N GLY A 193 -21.09 -9.98 3.39
CA GLY A 193 -21.02 -10.00 1.93
C GLY A 193 -19.63 -9.73 1.33
N MET A 194 -18.69 -9.20 2.12
CA MET A 194 -17.32 -8.95 1.68
C MET A 194 -16.40 -10.15 1.90
N VAL A 195 -16.67 -10.98 2.92
CA VAL A 195 -15.71 -11.94 3.48
C VAL A 195 -15.19 -12.92 2.43
N ASP A 196 -16.05 -13.52 1.63
CA ASP A 196 -15.63 -14.55 0.67
C ASP A 196 -14.72 -13.99 -0.43
N ALA A 197 -15.02 -12.80 -0.93
CA ALA A 197 -14.20 -12.15 -1.94
C ALA A 197 -12.86 -11.68 -1.36
N LEU A 198 -12.86 -11.14 -0.13
CA LEU A 198 -11.62 -10.79 0.56
C LEU A 198 -10.76 -12.02 0.88
N ARG A 199 -11.37 -13.17 1.21
CA ARG A 199 -10.65 -14.41 1.47
C ARG A 199 -9.98 -14.94 0.21
N ARG A 200 -10.66 -14.90 -0.95
CA ARG A 200 -10.06 -15.27 -2.24
C ARG A 200 -8.88 -14.35 -2.59
N ASP A 201 -9.05 -13.04 -2.42
CA ASP A 201 -7.97 -12.08 -2.62
C ASP A 201 -6.79 -12.31 -1.66
N TYR A 202 -7.09 -12.66 -0.40
CA TYR A 202 -6.07 -12.95 0.62
C TYR A 202 -5.24 -14.20 0.25
N GLN A 203 -5.92 -15.26 -0.22
CA GLN A 203 -5.27 -16.47 -0.71
C GLN A 203 -4.36 -16.18 -1.91
N ALA A 204 -4.83 -15.37 -2.85
CA ALA A 204 -4.04 -14.96 -4.02
C ALA A 204 -2.79 -14.15 -3.66
N MET A 205 -2.81 -13.39 -2.56
CA MET A 205 -1.65 -12.59 -2.13
C MET A 205 -0.67 -13.31 -1.22
N THR A 206 -0.90 -14.58 -0.86
CA THR A 206 -0.07 -15.30 0.13
C THR A 206 1.40 -15.37 -0.24
N GLY A 207 1.74 -15.45 -1.55
CA GLY A 207 3.12 -15.41 -2.03
C GLY A 207 3.87 -14.10 -1.71
N MET A 208 3.17 -13.03 -1.35
CA MET A 208 3.77 -11.76 -0.91
C MET A 208 4.02 -11.69 0.60
N ILE A 209 3.51 -12.64 1.38
CA ILE A 209 3.63 -12.62 2.84
C ILE A 209 4.95 -13.27 3.24
N PHE A 210 5.77 -12.51 3.96
CA PHE A 210 7.02 -13.00 4.51
C PHE A 210 6.80 -13.78 5.81
N GLY A 211 7.32 -15.00 5.88
CA GLY A 211 7.21 -15.87 7.05
C GLY A 211 5.87 -16.59 7.14
N GLU A 212 5.37 -16.77 8.36
CA GLU A 212 4.10 -17.45 8.60
C GLU A 212 2.92 -16.61 8.11
N VAL A 213 2.05 -17.25 7.32
CA VAL A 213 0.80 -16.65 6.83
C VAL A 213 -0.27 -16.82 7.91
N PRO A 214 -0.75 -15.74 8.54
CA PRO A 214 -1.80 -15.85 9.56
C PRO A 214 -3.12 -16.32 8.93
N ASP A 215 -3.98 -16.95 9.73
CA ASP A 215 -5.31 -17.29 9.25
C ASP A 215 -6.08 -15.99 8.94
N PHE A 216 -6.82 -15.99 7.84
CA PHE A 216 -7.62 -14.83 7.47
C PHE A 216 -8.65 -14.45 8.55
N ALA A 217 -9.17 -15.42 9.30
CA ALA A 217 -10.02 -15.16 10.45
C ALA A 217 -9.31 -14.32 11.54
N GLU A 218 -8.03 -14.60 11.82
CA GLU A 218 -7.23 -13.82 12.77
C GLU A 218 -7.02 -12.37 12.29
N VAL A 219 -6.82 -12.19 10.98
CA VAL A 219 -6.72 -10.86 10.36
C VAL A 219 -8.02 -10.07 10.54
N LEU A 220 -9.17 -10.71 10.35
CA LEU A 220 -10.48 -10.08 10.55
C LEU A 220 -10.78 -9.82 12.02
N ASP A 221 -10.37 -10.72 12.91
CA ASP A 221 -10.52 -10.55 14.36
C ASP A 221 -9.73 -9.34 14.87
N ALA A 222 -8.47 -9.19 14.44
CA ALA A 222 -7.64 -8.03 14.77
C ALA A 222 -8.26 -6.72 14.24
N THR A 223 -8.83 -6.75 13.03
CA THR A 223 -9.52 -5.58 12.46
C THR A 223 -10.74 -5.18 13.29
N ARG A 224 -11.55 -6.16 13.73
CA ARG A 224 -12.72 -5.91 14.58
C ARG A 224 -12.35 -5.34 15.93
N GLN A 225 -11.32 -5.90 16.57
CA GLN A 225 -10.80 -5.39 17.84
C GLN A 225 -10.28 -3.96 17.68
N LEU A 226 -9.55 -3.68 16.60
CA LEU A 226 -9.10 -2.32 16.30
C LEU A 226 -10.28 -1.37 16.15
N GLU A 227 -11.31 -1.73 15.37
CA GLU A 227 -12.50 -0.87 15.19
C GLU A 227 -13.14 -0.51 16.52
N GLN A 228 -13.26 -1.48 17.43
CA GLN A 228 -13.78 -1.23 18.77
C GLN A 228 -12.90 -0.23 19.53
N VAL A 229 -11.57 -0.42 19.52
CA VAL A 229 -10.63 0.48 20.22
C VAL A 229 -10.69 1.90 19.68
N ILE A 230 -10.60 2.10 18.36
CA ILE A 230 -10.57 3.45 17.76
C ILE A 230 -11.91 4.17 17.80
N ASN A 231 -12.99 3.44 18.10
CA ASN A 231 -14.32 4.00 18.30
C ASN A 231 -14.75 4.06 19.77
N GLN A 232 -13.98 3.49 20.69
CA GLN A 232 -14.22 3.62 22.13
C GLN A 232 -13.83 5.04 22.60
N GLY A 233 -14.62 5.62 23.51
CA GLY A 233 -14.18 6.75 24.32
C GLY A 233 -14.49 8.16 23.79
N ILE A 234 -15.46 8.32 22.89
CA ILE A 234 -15.95 9.66 22.52
C ILE A 234 -17.47 9.71 22.74
N PRO A 235 -17.95 10.43 23.78
CA PRO A 235 -19.37 10.67 23.96
C PRO A 235 -19.99 11.46 22.81
#